data_AF-A0A924EQA5-F1
#
_entry.id   AF-A0A924EQA5-F1
#
_cell.length_a   1.000
_cell.length_b   1.000
_cell.length_c   1.000
_cell.angle_alpha   90.00
_cell.angle_beta   90.00
_cell.angle_gamma   90.00
#
_symmetry.space_group_name_H-M   'P 1'
#
loop_
_entity.id
_entity.type
_entity.pdbx_description
1 polymer ?
#
loop_
_entity_poly.entity_id
_entity_poly.type
_entity_poly.pdbx_seq_one_letter_code
_entity_poly.pdbx_strand_id
1 'polypeptide(L)'
;NNNIKVYTIGIGTNGYALFPTQQDVFGEIIFTEQPVQIDESILRDIAQITNGAYFRATSTENLEKVYDEINQLEKSDIKTATLYNYTEYFRIFLWIALGVLIFDALLRWVFYKVLN
;
A
#
# COMPACT_ATOMS: atom_id res chain seq x y z
N ASN A 1 1.52 16.91 -1.79
CA ASN A 1 0.83 16.24 -2.92
C ASN A 1 1.46 14.86 -3.05
N ASN A 2 0.75 13.78 -2.70
CA ASN A 2 1.37 12.46 -2.47
C ASN A 2 1.62 11.64 -3.75
N ASN A 3 1.48 12.24 -4.94
CA ASN A 3 1.73 11.58 -6.23
C ASN A 3 1.00 10.23 -6.42
N ILE A 4 -0.20 10.12 -5.84
CA ILE A 4 -1.05 8.92 -5.92
C ILE A 4 -1.99 9.08 -7.11
N LYS A 5 -1.90 8.16 -8.07
CA LYS A 5 -2.85 8.05 -9.19
C LYS A 5 -3.99 7.11 -8.82
N VAL A 6 -5.23 7.48 -9.14
CA VAL A 6 -6.40 6.63 -8.93
C VAL A 6 -6.95 6.21 -10.29
N TYR A 7 -7.00 4.90 -10.53
CA TYR A 7 -7.60 4.30 -11.72
C TYR A 7 -9.00 3.79 -11.38
N THR A 8 -10.00 4.22 -12.15
CA THR A 8 -11.41 3.86 -11.91
C THR A 8 -11.87 2.86 -12.96
N ILE A 9 -12.47 1.75 -12.54
CA ILE A 9 -12.97 0.70 -13.44
C ILE A 9 -14.48 0.56 -13.24
N GLY A 10 -15.25 0.89 -14.29
CA GLY A 10 -16.69 0.65 -14.31
C GLY A 10 -16.99 -0.79 -14.74
N ILE A 11 -17.50 -1.61 -13.83
CA ILE A 11 -17.85 -3.01 -14.09
C ILE A 11 -19.37 -3.15 -14.20
N GLY A 12 -19.84 -3.77 -15.28
CA GLY A 12 -21.25 -4.11 -15.47
C GLY A 12 -21.83 -3.64 -16.82
N THR A 13 -23.11 -3.94 -17.02
CA THR A 13 -23.89 -3.53 -18.19
C THR A 13 -24.93 -2.49 -17.78
N ASN A 14 -25.21 -1.55 -18.68
CA ASN A 14 -26.34 -0.63 -18.50
C ASN A 14 -27.61 -1.38 -18.89
N GLY A 15 -28.65 -1.30 -18.07
CA GLY A 15 -29.88 -2.07 -18.30
C GLY A 15 -30.67 -2.25 -17.03
N TYR A 16 -31.28 -3.42 -16.87
CA TYR A 16 -32.04 -3.78 -15.68
C TYR A 16 -31.33 -4.91 -14.94
N ALA A 17 -31.21 -4.78 -13.62
CA ALA A 17 -30.73 -5.86 -12.77
C ALA A 17 -31.69 -6.07 -11.60
N LEU A 18 -31.75 -7.31 -11.11
CA LEU A 18 -32.57 -7.68 -9.96
C LEU A 18 -31.95 -7.10 -8.69
N PHE A 19 -32.67 -6.18 -8.05
CA PHE A 19 -32.30 -5.61 -6.76
C PHE A 19 -33.31 -5.99 -5.68
N PRO A 20 -32.86 -6.26 -4.44
CA PRO A 20 -33.74 -6.51 -3.32
C PRO A 20 -34.44 -5.21 -2.95
N THR A 21 -35.69 -5.05 -3.37
CA THR A 21 -36.42 -3.78 -3.21
C THR A 21 -37.38 -3.79 -2.03
N GLN A 22 -37.94 -4.94 -1.70
CA GLN A 22 -39.00 -5.06 -0.70
C GLN A 22 -38.87 -6.40 0.03
N GLN A 23 -39.48 -6.48 1.20
CA GLN A 23 -39.57 -7.72 1.98
C GLN A 23 -41.05 -8.01 2.21
N ASP A 24 -41.48 -9.23 1.90
CA ASP A 24 -42.86 -9.65 2.10
C ASP A 24 -43.20 -9.72 3.60
N VAL A 25 -44.49 -9.76 3.93
CA VAL A 25 -45.00 -9.94 5.31
C VAL A 25 -44.47 -11.22 5.98
N PHE A 26 -44.05 -12.20 5.18
CA PHE A 26 -43.41 -13.44 5.65
C PHE A 26 -41.87 -13.36 5.76
N GLY A 27 -41.26 -12.21 5.45
CA GLY A 27 -39.82 -11.98 5.57
C GLY A 27 -38.98 -12.35 4.32
N GLU A 28 -39.61 -12.80 3.24
CA GLU A 28 -38.90 -13.11 1.99
C GLU A 28 -38.53 -11.83 1.23
N ILE A 29 -37.31 -11.78 0.69
CA ILE A 29 -36.81 -10.63 -0.06
C ILE A 29 -37.31 -10.71 -1.49
N ILE A 30 -38.08 -9.71 -1.90
CA ILE A 30 -38.62 -9.56 -3.25
C ILE A 30 -37.61 -8.78 -4.09
N PHE A 31 -37.15 -9.43 -5.15
CA PHE A 31 -36.29 -8.83 -6.16
C PHE A 31 -37.12 -8.22 -7.28
N THR A 32 -36.91 -6.95 -7.60
CA THR A 32 -37.45 -6.34 -8.81
C THR A 32 -36.35 -5.79 -9.70
N GLU A 33 -36.65 -5.74 -10.99
CA GLU A 33 -35.78 -5.14 -11.99
C GLU A 33 -35.68 -3.64 -11.76
N GLN A 34 -34.49 -3.18 -11.39
CA GLN A 34 -34.17 -1.77 -11.25
C GLN A 34 -33.22 -1.34 -12.38
N PRO A 35 -33.40 -0.14 -12.95
CA PRO A 35 -32.49 0.38 -13.94
C PRO A 35 -31.12 0.64 -13.30
N VAL A 36 -30.10 -0.05 -13.80
CA VAL A 36 -28.71 0.15 -13.41
C VAL A 36 -28.06 1.08 -14.43
N GLN A 37 -27.71 2.27 -13.97
CA GLN A 37 -26.91 3.21 -14.74
C GLN A 37 -25.58 3.38 -14.02
N ILE A 38 -24.50 3.06 -14.73
CA ILE A 38 -23.17 3.33 -14.20
C ILE A 38 -22.83 4.76 -14.56
N ASP A 39 -22.61 5.59 -13.54
CA ASP A 39 -22.31 7.00 -13.72
C ASP A 39 -20.85 7.19 -14.13
N GLU A 40 -20.59 6.98 -15.42
CA GLU A 40 -19.23 7.05 -15.98
C GLU A 40 -18.63 8.46 -15.86
N SER A 41 -19.47 9.49 -15.76
CA SER A 41 -19.05 10.89 -15.65
C SER A 41 -18.20 11.10 -14.38
N ILE A 42 -18.73 10.68 -13.24
CA ILE A 42 -18.08 10.78 -11.93
C ILE A 42 -16.79 9.96 -11.90
N LEU A 43 -16.82 8.75 -12.46
CA LEU A 43 -15.64 7.88 -12.49
C LEU A 43 -14.51 8.51 -13.32
N ARG A 44 -14.84 9.11 -14.46
CA ARG A 44 -13.88 9.85 -15.29
C ARG A 44 -13.32 11.07 -14.56
N ASP A 45 -14.15 11.81 -13.84
CA ASP A 45 -13.72 12.99 -13.08
C ASP A 45 -12.72 12.60 -11.98
N ILE A 46 -12.99 11.54 -11.22
CA ILE A 46 -12.09 11.03 -10.18
C ILE A 46 -10.73 10.62 -10.77
N ALA A 47 -10.75 9.90 -11.89
CA ALA A 47 -9.52 9.51 -12.58
C ALA A 47 -8.74 10.73 -13.10
N GLN A 48 -9.42 11.72 -13.68
CA GLN A 48 -8.81 12.95 -14.18
C GLN A 48 -8.16 13.79 -13.07
N ILE A 49 -8.85 13.96 -11.93
CA ILE A 49 -8.32 14.73 -10.78
C ILE A 49 -6.99 14.16 -10.29
N THR A 50 -6.83 12.85 -10.35
CA THR A 50 -5.64 12.14 -9.87
C THR A 50 -4.64 11.80 -10.98
N ASN A 51 -4.90 12.26 -12.20
CA ASN A 51 -4.08 11.98 -13.39
C ASN A 51 -3.92 10.47 -13.67
N GLY A 52 -4.93 9.68 -13.30
CA GLY A 52 -5.12 8.29 -13.67
C GLY A 52 -6.00 8.14 -14.92
N ALA A 53 -6.57 6.95 -15.12
CA ALA A 53 -7.41 6.64 -16.27
C ALA A 53 -8.72 5.92 -15.88
N TYR A 54 -9.74 6.12 -16.70
CA TYR A 54 -11.02 5.44 -16.60
C TYR A 54 -11.08 4.26 -17.58
N PHE A 55 -11.53 3.11 -17.09
CA PHE A 55 -11.71 1.91 -17.90
C PHE A 55 -13.12 1.34 -17.76
N ARG A 56 -13.65 0.78 -18.85
CA ARG A 56 -14.95 0.09 -18.87
C ARG A 56 -14.72 -1.41 -19.06
N ALA A 57 -15.04 -2.20 -18.05
CA ALA A 57 -14.91 -3.65 -18.10
C ALA A 57 -16.30 -4.30 -18.12
N THR A 58 -16.72 -4.76 -19.30
CA THR A 58 -17.99 -5.47 -19.51
C THR A 58 -17.88 -6.98 -19.31
N SER A 59 -16.66 -7.51 -19.25
CA SER A 59 -16.36 -8.94 -19.08
C SER A 59 -15.09 -9.13 -18.25
N THR A 60 -14.93 -10.33 -17.69
CA THR A 60 -13.72 -10.71 -16.92
C THR A 60 -12.46 -10.61 -17.77
N GLU A 61 -12.51 -11.00 -19.04
CA GLU A 61 -11.35 -10.90 -19.96
C GLU A 61 -10.94 -9.44 -20.22
N ASN A 62 -11.91 -8.53 -20.33
CA ASN A 62 -11.62 -7.11 -20.47
C ASN A 62 -11.05 -6.51 -19.19
N LEU A 63 -11.46 -7.01 -18.02
CA LEU A 63 -10.90 -6.59 -16.75
C LEU A 63 -9.42 -6.98 -16.64
N GLU A 64 -9.06 -8.21 -17.04
CA GLU A 64 -7.68 -8.68 -17.05
C GLU A 64 -6.78 -7.81 -17.96
N LYS A 65 -7.25 -7.47 -19.16
CA LYS A 65 -6.54 -6.56 -20.07
C LYS A 65 -6.30 -5.18 -19.47
N VAL A 66 -7.29 -4.63 -18.75
CA VAL A 66 -7.15 -3.34 -18.06
C VAL A 66 -6.05 -3.43 -16.99
N TYR A 67 -6.02 -4.52 -16.21
CA TYR A 67 -4.96 -4.72 -15.22
C TYR A 67 -3.58 -4.83 -15.87
N ASP A 68 -3.46 -5.53 -16.99
CA ASP A 68 -2.20 -5.62 -17.72
C ASP A 68 -1.72 -4.27 -18.26
N GLU A 69 -2.64 -3.44 -18.77
CA GLU A 69 -2.33 -2.10 -19.25
C GLU A 69 -1.86 -1.18 -18.11
N ILE A 70 -2.57 -1.19 -16.96
CA ILE A 70 -2.15 -0.44 -15.76
C ILE A 70 -0.78 -0.90 -15.30
N ASN A 71 -0.52 -2.21 -15.31
CA ASN A 71 0.77 -2.79 -14.91
C ASN A 71 1.92 -2.38 -15.84
N GLN A 72 1.66 -2.22 -17.15
CA GLN A 72 2.65 -1.71 -18.11
C GLN A 72 2.96 -0.22 -17.88
N LEU A 73 1.93 0.59 -17.59
CA LEU A 73 2.06 2.02 -17.36
C LEU A 73 2.74 2.36 -16.03
N GLU A 74 2.50 1.56 -14.99
CA GLU A 74 3.07 1.74 -13.65
C GLU A 74 4.24 0.80 -13.36
N LYS A 75 4.79 0.14 -14.38
CA LYS A 75 6.09 -0.54 -14.32
C LYS A 75 7.23 0.49 -14.23
N SER A 76 7.14 1.41 -13.28
CA SER A 76 8.33 2.00 -12.72
C SER A 76 9.01 0.89 -11.92
N ASP A 77 10.30 0.67 -12.16
CA ASP A 77 11.16 0.03 -11.18
C ASP A 77 11.11 0.88 -9.92
N ILE A 78 10.09 0.68 -9.09
CA ILE A 78 10.16 1.09 -7.70
C ILE A 78 11.22 0.15 -7.15
N LYS A 79 12.49 0.55 -7.32
CA LYS A 79 13.49 0.38 -6.29
C LYS A 79 12.83 1.04 -5.10
N THR A 80 12.05 0.26 -4.38
CA THR A 80 11.70 0.57 -3.01
C THR A 80 13.08 0.74 -2.42
N ALA A 81 13.51 1.99 -2.31
CA ALA A 81 14.46 2.37 -1.31
C ALA A 81 13.68 2.12 -0.03
N THR A 82 13.53 0.83 0.31
CA THR A 82 13.42 0.37 1.67
C THR A 82 14.74 0.85 2.24
N LEU A 83 14.76 2.14 2.59
CA LEU A 83 15.73 2.73 3.49
C LEU A 83 15.43 1.98 4.77
N TYR A 84 15.99 0.79 4.87
CA TYR A 84 16.15 0.13 6.14
C TYR A 84 16.97 1.12 6.94
N ASN A 85 16.29 1.93 7.75
CA ASN A 85 16.91 2.77 8.74
C ASN A 85 17.44 1.83 9.83
N TYR A 86 18.53 1.12 9.50
CA TYR A 86 19.31 0.39 10.48
C TYR A 86 19.95 1.45 11.39
N THR A 87 19.33 1.67 12.53
CA THR A 87 19.97 2.38 13.63
C THR A 87 21.04 1.44 14.20
N GLU A 88 22.29 1.62 13.77
CA GLU A 88 23.43 0.84 14.26
C GLU A 88 23.74 1.19 15.73
N TYR A 89 23.13 0.47 16.67
CA TYR A 89 23.49 0.56 18.09
C TYR A 89 24.86 -0.04 18.41
N PHE A 90 25.54 -0.68 17.44
CA PHE A 90 26.87 -1.27 17.64
C PHE A 90 27.91 -0.24 18.13
N ARG A 91 27.82 1.02 17.68
CA ARG A 91 28.79 2.06 18.06
C ARG A 91 28.83 2.35 19.56
N ILE A 92 27.69 2.35 20.26
CA ILE A 92 27.69 2.63 21.71
C ILE A 92 28.33 1.49 22.50
N PHE A 93 28.07 0.24 22.12
CA PHE A 93 28.68 -0.93 22.76
C PHE A 93 30.19 -1.01 22.51
N LEU A 94 30.66 -0.59 21.33
CA LEU A 94 32.08 -0.51 21.02
C LEU A 94 32.82 0.45 21.96
N TRP A 95 32.27 1.65 22.20
CA TRP A 95 32.87 2.63 23.11
C TRP A 95 32.89 2.16 24.56
N ILE A 96 31.82 1.49 25.02
CA ILE A 96 31.77 0.91 26.37
C ILE A 96 32.87 -0.16 26.52
N ALA A 97 32.99 -1.08 25.57
CA ALA A 97 34.01 -2.13 25.60
C ALA A 97 35.44 -1.54 25.61
N LEU A 98 35.69 -0.51 24.80
CA LEU A 98 36.97 0.19 24.77
C LEU A 98 37.28 0.87 26.12
N GLY A 99 36.28 1.51 26.74
CA GLY A 99 36.42 2.13 28.05
C GLY A 99 36.77 1.13 29.16
N VAL A 100 36.10 -0.04 29.17
CA VAL A 100 36.39 -1.12 30.12
C VAL A 100 37.82 -1.64 29.96
N LEU A 101 38.29 -1.82 28.71
CA LEU A 101 39.64 -2.30 28.43
C LEU A 101 40.71 -1.31 28.91
N ILE A 102 40.53 -0.01 28.66
CA ILE A 102 41.44 1.02 29.14
C ILE A 102 41.44 1.08 30.67
N PHE A 103 40.28 0.95 31.30
CA PHE A 103 40.17 0.94 32.76
C PHE A 103 40.89 -0.27 33.38
N ASP A 104 40.74 -1.46 32.80
CA ASP A 104 41.47 -2.66 33.22
C ASP A 104 42.99 -2.48 33.07
N ALA A 105 43.45 -1.90 31.96
CA ALA A 105 44.86 -1.63 31.74
C ALA A 105 45.43 -0.62 32.75
N LEU A 106 44.68 0.44 33.07
CA LEU A 106 45.06 1.42 34.08
C LEU A 106 45.12 0.80 35.48
N LEU A 107 44.14 -0.02 35.86
CA LEU A 107 44.17 -0.74 37.13
C LEU A 107 45.38 -1.66 37.24
N ARG A 108 45.72 -2.42 36.19
CA ARG A 108 46.93 -3.25 36.17
C ARG A 108 48.19 -2.41 36.30
N TRP A 109 48.28 -1.27 35.62
CA TRP A 109 49.44 -0.39 35.69
C TRP A 109 49.61 0.23 37.08
N VAL A 110 48.52 0.72 37.68
CA VAL A 110 48.52 1.25 39.06
C VAL A 110 48.85 0.15 40.06
N PHE A 111 48.27 -1.03 39.93
CA PHE A 111 48.54 -2.16 40.82
C PHE A 111 50.02 -2.58 40.73
N TYR A 112 50.57 -2.66 39.52
CA TYR A 112 52.00 -2.95 39.32
C TYR A 112 52.91 -1.88 39.95
N LYS A 113 52.52 -0.61 39.89
CA LYS A 113 53.27 0.50 40.48
C LYS A 113 53.11 0.63 42.01
N VAL A 114 52.00 0.14 42.57
CA VAL A 114 51.72 0.21 44.01
C VAL A 114 52.27 -1.01 44.76
N LEU A 115 52.33 -2.18 44.12
CA LEU A 115 52.80 -3.43 44.74
C LEU A 115 54.32 -3.66 44.58
N ASN A 116 55.02 -2.80 43.84
CA ASN A 116 56.47 -2.81 43.63
C ASN A 116 57.08 -1.46 44.01
#